data_AF-A0A4Y2TJH5-F1
#
_entry.id   AF-A0A4Y2TJH5-F1
#
_cell.length_a   1.000
_cell.length_b   1.000
_cell.length_c   1.000
_cell.angle_alpha   90.00
_cell.angle_beta   90.00
_cell.angle_gamma   90.00
#
_symmetry.space_group_name_H-M   'P 1'
#
loop_
_entity.id
_entity.type
_entity.pdbx_description
1 polymer ?
#
loop_
_entity_poly.entity_id
_entity_poly.type
_entity_poly.pdbx_seq_one_letter_code
_entity_poly.pdbx_strand_id
1 'polypeptide(L)'
;MQLNGLTEIGYDGTNVNTGHKGGIIRLMELASTDHWWICLLQTNELPLRHLLNSLDGATTGPKEFCRPIGKAIETCEELPLAPFSSISVENMPHNIDRMVLSNDQQYLYDICPAISRVECYSELALRKPSAVAHSRWLTIASRILKL
;
A
#
# COMPACT_ATOMS: atom_id res chain seq x y z
N MET A 1 -24.39 -15.92 -3.94
CA MET A 1 -24.12 -16.25 -2.52
C MET A 1 -24.85 -15.21 -1.68
N GLN A 2 -25.92 -15.60 -0.97
CA GLN A 2 -26.64 -14.71 -0.05
C GLN A 2 -26.02 -14.85 1.34
N LEU A 3 -25.43 -13.78 1.85
CA LEU A 3 -24.86 -13.69 3.19
C LEU A 3 -25.95 -13.24 4.17
N ASN A 4 -26.87 -14.16 4.52
CA ASN A 4 -27.89 -13.87 5.53
C ASN A 4 -27.28 -14.10 6.92
N GLY A 5 -27.25 -13.04 7.76
CA GLY A 5 -26.85 -13.13 9.17
C GLY A 5 -25.45 -12.60 9.52
N LEU A 6 -24.73 -11.96 8.59
CA LEU A 6 -23.49 -11.25 8.92
C LEU A 6 -23.80 -9.89 9.55
N THR A 7 -23.17 -9.60 10.69
CA THR A 7 -23.12 -8.25 11.27
C THR A 7 -21.83 -7.61 10.81
N GLU A 8 -21.93 -6.57 9.96
CA GLU A 8 -20.79 -5.78 9.55
C GLU A 8 -20.52 -4.68 10.59
N ILE A 9 -19.29 -4.61 11.08
CA ILE A 9 -18.85 -3.55 11.98
C ILE A 9 -17.74 -2.79 11.27
N GLY A 10 -18.05 -1.56 10.85
CA GLY A 10 -17.10 -0.65 10.24
C GLY A 10 -16.30 0.12 11.29
N TYR A 11 -14.99 0.21 11.09
CA TYR A 11 -14.10 1.07 11.88
C TYR A 11 -13.47 2.12 10.97
N ASP A 12 -13.22 3.32 11.50
CA ASP A 12 -12.42 4.30 10.77
C ASP A 12 -10.92 3.92 10.80
N GLY A 13 -10.13 4.51 9.89
CA GLY A 13 -8.70 4.21 9.75
C GLY A 13 -7.79 4.86 10.80
N THR A 14 -8.31 5.27 11.96
CA THR A 14 -7.48 5.92 12.99
C THR A 14 -6.56 4.93 13.68
N ASN A 15 -5.42 5.41 14.19
CA ASN A 15 -4.44 4.55 14.88
C ASN A 15 -5.00 3.87 16.16
N VAL A 16 -6.06 4.42 16.76
CA VAL A 16 -6.77 3.78 17.89
C VAL A 16 -7.53 2.54 17.42
N ASN A 17 -7.97 2.52 16.17
CA ASN A 17 -8.69 1.40 15.59
C ASN A 17 -7.73 0.42 14.88
N THR A 18 -6.80 0.92 14.06
CA THR A 18 -5.93 0.12 13.19
C THR A 18 -4.52 -0.16 13.75
N GLY A 19 -4.15 0.48 14.87
CA GLY A 19 -2.78 0.42 15.39
C GLY A 19 -2.31 -1.01 15.73
N HIS A 20 -1.11 -1.37 15.25
CA HIS A 20 -0.50 -2.68 15.52
C HIS A 20 -0.29 -3.01 17.01
N LYS A 21 -0.28 -2.00 17.89
CA LYS A 21 -0.21 -2.12 19.35
C LYS A 21 -1.48 -1.54 19.96
N GLY A 22 -2.34 -2.41 20.46
CA GLY A 22 -3.54 -2.02 21.20
C GLY A 22 -4.67 -1.42 20.35
N GLY A 23 -4.58 -1.44 19.02
CA GLY A 23 -5.68 -1.05 18.15
C GLY A 23 -6.85 -2.02 18.30
N ILE A 24 -8.09 -1.50 18.32
CA ILE A 24 -9.28 -2.32 18.58
C ILE A 24 -9.40 -3.49 17.60
N ILE A 25 -9.07 -3.27 16.31
CA ILE A 25 -9.08 -4.29 15.26
C ILE A 25 -8.06 -5.37 15.60
N ARG A 26 -6.83 -4.98 15.95
CA ARG A 26 -5.77 -5.92 16.31
C ARG A 26 -6.12 -6.74 17.55
N LEU A 27 -6.79 -6.13 18.53
CA LEU A 27 -7.25 -6.82 19.73
C LEU A 27 -8.37 -7.81 19.40
N MET A 28 -9.30 -7.45 18.52
CA MET A 28 -10.35 -8.35 18.04
C MET A 28 -9.80 -9.51 17.20
N GLU A 29 -8.83 -9.28 16.32
CA GLU A 29 -8.12 -10.34 15.58
C GLU A 29 -7.48 -11.37 16.52
N LEU A 30 -6.84 -10.90 17.60
CA LEU A 30 -6.22 -11.79 18.59
C LEU A 30 -7.24 -12.54 19.44
N ALA A 31 -8.44 -11.97 19.61
CA ALA A 31 -9.51 -12.54 20.43
C ALA A 31 -10.49 -13.42 19.63
N SER A 32 -10.51 -13.39 18.30
CA SER A 32 -11.49 -14.13 17.49
C SER A 32 -10.96 -14.54 16.12
N THR A 33 -11.17 -15.81 15.77
CA THR A 33 -10.70 -16.46 14.53
C THR A 33 -11.48 -16.07 13.25
N ASP A 34 -12.63 -15.41 13.36
CA ASP A 34 -13.62 -15.32 12.27
C ASP A 34 -13.75 -13.93 11.58
N HIS A 35 -12.91 -12.95 11.91
CA HIS A 35 -12.97 -11.60 11.32
C HIS A 35 -11.92 -11.38 10.21
N TRP A 36 -12.00 -12.14 9.12
CA TRP A 36 -11.02 -12.08 8.02
C TRP A 36 -11.22 -10.91 7.03
N TRP A 37 -12.37 -10.25 7.04
CA TRP A 37 -12.71 -9.22 6.03
C TRP A 37 -11.99 -7.88 6.25
N ILE A 38 -11.65 -7.53 7.49
CA ILE A 38 -10.87 -6.31 7.81
C ILE A 38 -9.38 -6.50 7.44
N CYS A 39 -8.91 -7.75 7.37
CA CYS A 39 -7.49 -8.08 7.28
C CYS A 39 -6.82 -7.78 5.93
N LEU A 40 -7.51 -7.60 4.80
CA LEU A 40 -6.81 -7.54 3.50
C LEU A 40 -5.93 -6.28 3.33
N LEU A 41 -6.38 -5.14 3.87
CA LEU A 41 -5.57 -3.91 3.93
C LEU A 41 -4.47 -4.01 5.00
N GLN A 42 -4.79 -4.53 6.19
CA GLN A 42 -3.82 -4.76 7.27
C GLN A 42 -2.72 -5.77 6.90
N THR A 43 -3.05 -6.79 6.09
CA THR A 43 -2.11 -7.82 5.62
C THR A 43 -1.02 -7.20 4.75
N ASN A 44 -1.34 -6.15 3.98
CA ASN A 44 -0.34 -5.43 3.20
C ASN A 44 0.38 -4.37 4.05
N GLU A 45 -0.30 -3.74 5.01
CA GLU A 45 0.28 -2.73 5.90
C GLU A 45 1.46 -3.27 6.72
N LEU A 46 1.31 -4.43 7.38
CA LEU A 46 2.35 -4.91 8.31
C LEU A 46 3.69 -5.24 7.61
N PRO A 47 3.72 -5.99 6.49
CA PRO A 47 4.94 -6.24 5.73
C PRO A 47 5.52 -4.94 5.14
N LEU A 48 4.68 -4.04 4.60
CA LEU A 48 5.15 -2.77 4.06
C LEU A 48 5.77 -1.88 5.13
N ARG A 49 5.17 -1.83 6.32
CA ARG A 49 5.71 -1.12 7.47
C ARG A 49 7.05 -1.69 7.91
N HIS A 50 7.18 -3.02 7.92
CA HIS A 50 8.45 -3.66 8.27
C HIS A 50 9.53 -3.35 7.23
N LEU A 51 9.20 -3.44 5.94
CA LEU A 51 10.08 -3.06 4.83
C LEU A 51 10.51 -1.59 4.95
N LEU A 52 9.57 -0.68 5.15
CA LEU A 52 9.86 0.75 5.30
C LEU A 52 10.73 1.05 6.52
N ASN A 53 10.49 0.40 7.66
CA ASN A 53 11.39 0.52 8.81
C ASN A 53 12.81 0.01 8.49
N SER A 54 12.95 -1.01 7.65
CA SER A 54 14.26 -1.51 7.22
C SER A 54 14.95 -0.54 6.27
N LEU A 55 14.21 0.07 5.33
CA LEU A 55 14.75 0.98 4.33
C LEU A 55 15.03 2.38 4.91
N ASP A 56 14.04 2.99 5.56
CA ASP A 56 14.09 4.37 6.07
C ASP A 56 14.52 4.46 7.54
N GLY A 57 14.55 3.34 8.27
CA GLY A 57 14.79 3.34 9.71
C GLY A 57 13.55 3.71 10.51
N ALA A 58 13.73 3.93 11.81
CA ALA A 58 12.66 4.47 12.64
C ALA A 58 12.36 5.92 12.24
N THR A 59 11.09 6.24 12.05
CA THR A 59 10.67 7.62 11.80
C THR A 59 10.96 8.47 13.05
N THR A 60 11.50 9.68 12.88
CA THR A 60 11.80 10.60 13.99
C THR A 60 10.56 11.31 14.52
N GLY A 61 9.45 11.21 13.79
CA GLY A 61 8.15 11.73 14.19
C GLY A 61 7.00 10.98 13.51
N PRO A 62 5.74 11.34 13.83
CA PRO A 62 4.55 10.68 13.27
C PRO A 62 4.34 10.95 11.76
N LYS A 63 5.00 11.97 11.22
CA LYS A 63 4.78 12.50 9.86
C LYS A 63 6.06 12.75 9.07
N GLU A 64 7.20 12.23 9.53
CA GLU A 64 8.48 12.57 8.93
C GLU A 64 9.28 11.31 8.60
N PHE A 65 9.61 11.18 7.32
CA PHE A 65 10.64 10.27 6.87
C PHE A 65 12.03 10.89 7.08
N CYS A 66 12.98 10.07 7.52
CA CYS A 66 14.25 10.61 8.01
C CYS A 66 15.39 10.39 7.02
N ARG A 67 15.40 9.24 6.35
CA ARG A 67 16.49 8.83 5.48
C ARG A 67 16.22 9.21 4.02
N PRO A 68 17.25 9.11 3.15
CA PRO A 68 17.12 9.50 1.75
C PRO A 68 15.96 8.79 1.03
N ILE A 69 15.68 7.53 1.37
CA ILE A 69 14.62 6.77 0.72
C ILE A 69 13.23 7.30 1.06
N GLY A 70 12.93 7.58 2.33
CA GLY A 70 11.63 8.10 2.70
C GLY A 70 11.44 9.56 2.28
N LYS A 71 12.51 10.36 2.22
CA LYS A 71 12.47 11.67 1.54
C LYS A 71 12.18 11.54 0.05
N ALA A 72 12.78 10.55 -0.62
CA ALA A 72 12.50 10.28 -2.03
C ALA A 72 11.05 9.84 -2.26
N ILE A 73 10.42 9.12 -1.32
CA ILE A 73 9.00 8.76 -1.40
C ILE A 73 8.11 10.03 -1.43
N GLU A 74 8.44 11.05 -0.65
CA GLU A 74 7.69 12.32 -0.64
C GLU A 74 7.77 13.03 -1.99
N THR A 75 8.96 13.03 -2.62
CA THR A 75 9.25 13.77 -3.86
C THR A 75 9.37 12.89 -5.11
N CYS A 76 8.92 11.63 -5.08
CA CYS A 76 9.12 10.66 -6.17
C CYS A 76 8.57 11.09 -7.55
N GLU A 77 7.68 12.08 -7.58
CA GLU A 77 7.15 12.66 -8.81
C GLU A 77 8.16 13.50 -9.58
N GLU A 78 9.16 14.04 -8.88
CA GLU A 78 10.20 14.92 -9.43
C GLU A 78 11.46 14.13 -9.79
N LEU A 79 11.55 12.87 -9.36
CA LEU A 79 12.71 12.03 -9.58
C LEU A 79 12.64 11.35 -10.95
N PRO A 80 13.78 11.28 -11.68
CA PRO A 80 13.86 10.48 -12.89
C PRO A 80 13.72 9.00 -12.52
N LEU A 81 13.12 8.23 -13.42
CA LEU A 81 13.03 6.77 -13.24
C LEU A 81 14.43 6.16 -13.22
N ALA A 82 14.75 5.43 -12.15
CA ALA A 82 15.98 4.66 -12.09
C ALA A 82 15.89 3.42 -13.02
N PRO A 83 17.01 3.00 -13.63
CA PRO A 83 17.06 1.71 -14.30
C PRO A 83 16.87 0.59 -13.27
N PHE A 84 15.94 -0.33 -13.54
CA PHE A 84 15.65 -1.49 -12.69
C PHE A 84 15.66 -2.79 -13.50
N SER A 85 15.84 -3.92 -12.81
CA SER A 85 15.69 -5.26 -13.40
C SER A 85 14.24 -5.73 -13.27
N SER A 86 13.76 -6.53 -14.22
CA SER A 86 12.39 -7.08 -14.14
C SER A 86 12.18 -7.83 -12.83
N ILE A 87 11.01 -7.63 -12.24
CA ILE A 87 10.55 -8.37 -11.06
C ILE A 87 9.38 -9.24 -11.52
N SER A 88 9.51 -10.55 -11.39
CA SER A 88 8.43 -11.47 -11.73
C SER A 88 7.22 -11.23 -10.83
N VAL A 89 6.09 -10.90 -11.44
CA VAL A 89 4.81 -10.75 -10.74
C VAL A 89 3.97 -12.01 -10.99
N GLU A 90 3.84 -12.85 -9.97
CA GLU A 90 2.97 -14.03 -9.98
C GLU A 90 1.56 -13.66 -9.49
N ASN A 91 0.54 -14.39 -9.96
CA ASN A 91 -0.85 -14.28 -9.48
C ASN A 91 -1.48 -12.88 -9.65
N MET A 92 -1.09 -12.15 -10.70
CA MET A 92 -1.74 -10.89 -11.04
C MET A 92 -3.21 -11.15 -11.38
N PRO A 93 -4.17 -10.47 -10.72
CA PRO A 93 -5.58 -10.69 -11.01
C PRO A 93 -5.91 -10.25 -12.43
N HIS A 94 -6.56 -11.13 -13.20
CA HIS A 94 -7.02 -10.83 -14.55
C HIS A 94 -8.47 -10.33 -14.51
N ASN A 95 -8.83 -9.40 -15.42
CA ASN A 95 -10.20 -8.90 -15.60
C ASN A 95 -10.81 -8.16 -14.39
N ILE A 96 -10.00 -7.40 -13.65
CA ILE A 96 -10.56 -6.46 -12.67
C ILE A 96 -11.24 -5.30 -13.41
N ASP A 97 -12.47 -5.00 -13.04
CA ASP A 97 -13.13 -3.76 -13.45
C ASP A 97 -12.39 -2.57 -12.81
N ARG A 98 -11.76 -1.75 -13.65
CA ARG A 98 -11.00 -0.58 -13.18
C ARG A 98 -11.88 0.44 -12.48
N MET A 99 -13.17 0.49 -12.79
CA MET A 99 -14.11 1.45 -12.21
C MET A 99 -14.37 1.20 -10.72
N VAL A 100 -14.16 -0.03 -10.26
CA VAL A 100 -14.30 -0.37 -8.83
C VAL A 100 -13.01 -0.14 -8.03
N LEU A 101 -11.89 0.17 -8.70
CA LEU A 101 -10.61 0.41 -8.07
C LEU A 101 -10.43 1.89 -7.72
N SER A 102 -9.89 2.15 -6.52
CA SER A 102 -9.39 3.48 -6.17
C SER A 102 -8.19 3.88 -7.04
N ASN A 103 -7.88 5.18 -7.11
CA ASN A 103 -6.74 5.69 -7.88
C ASN A 103 -5.41 4.99 -7.55
N ASP A 104 -5.15 4.73 -6.26
CA ASP A 104 -3.92 4.07 -5.82
C ASP A 104 -3.88 2.59 -6.25
N GLN A 105 -5.02 1.90 -6.19
CA GLN A 105 -5.12 0.51 -6.66
C GLN A 105 -4.97 0.40 -8.18
N GLN A 106 -5.56 1.33 -8.94
CA GLN A 106 -5.38 1.39 -10.38
C GLN A 106 -3.90 1.63 -10.73
N TYR A 107 -3.23 2.55 -10.03
CA TYR A 107 -1.81 2.80 -10.24
C TYR A 107 -0.97 1.54 -10.02
N LEU A 108 -1.18 0.81 -8.93
CA LEU A 108 -0.48 -0.46 -8.67
C LEU A 108 -0.80 -1.52 -9.71
N TYR A 109 -2.06 -1.63 -10.11
CA TYR A 109 -2.47 -2.57 -11.13
C TYR A 109 -1.76 -2.33 -12.46
N ASP A 110 -1.55 -1.06 -12.83
CA ASP A 110 -0.87 -0.70 -14.07
C ASP A 110 0.67 -0.80 -13.97
N ILE A 111 1.27 -0.53 -12.81
CA ILE A 111 2.75 -0.53 -12.65
C ILE A 111 3.35 -1.94 -12.55
N CYS A 112 2.66 -2.90 -11.91
CA CYS A 112 3.14 -4.27 -11.77
C CYS A 112 3.51 -4.95 -13.10
N PRO A 113 2.68 -4.93 -14.16
CA PRO A 113 3.04 -5.53 -15.44
C PRO A 113 4.15 -4.75 -16.15
N ALA A 114 4.19 -3.42 -15.99
CA ALA A 114 5.27 -2.58 -16.52
C ALA A 114 6.63 -2.97 -15.92
N ILE A 115 6.69 -3.17 -14.60
CA ILE A 115 7.90 -3.62 -13.91
C ILE A 115 8.30 -5.03 -14.36
N SER A 116 7.33 -5.95 -14.46
CA SER A 116 7.58 -7.34 -14.88
C SER A 116 8.18 -7.43 -16.29
N ARG A 117 7.77 -6.55 -17.19
CA ARG A 117 8.24 -6.52 -18.59
C ARG A 117 9.41 -5.57 -18.85
N VAL A 118 9.81 -4.78 -17.84
CA VAL A 118 10.75 -3.65 -18.02
C VAL A 118 10.24 -2.64 -19.07
N GLU A 119 8.92 -2.52 -19.19
CA GLU A 119 8.26 -1.60 -20.13
C GLU A 119 7.65 -0.47 -19.31
N CYS A 120 8.40 0.60 -19.07
CA CYS A 120 7.82 1.80 -18.47
C CYS A 120 7.16 2.64 -19.56
N TYR A 121 5.83 2.56 -19.68
CA TYR A 121 5.08 3.41 -20.61
C TYR A 121 5.20 4.87 -20.18
N SER A 122 5.46 5.78 -21.12
CA SER A 122 5.62 7.23 -20.85
C SER A 122 4.45 7.81 -20.05
N GLU A 123 3.23 7.32 -20.26
CA GLU A 123 2.04 7.72 -19.51
C GLU A 123 2.08 7.30 -18.04
N LEU A 124 2.61 6.12 -17.71
CA LEU A 124 2.78 5.66 -16.32
C LEU A 124 3.89 6.41 -15.60
N ALA A 125 4.98 6.71 -16.31
CA ALA A 125 6.08 7.53 -15.78
C ALA A 125 5.58 8.93 -15.37
N LEU A 126 4.72 9.53 -16.21
CA LEU A 126 4.13 10.85 -15.99
C LEU A 126 2.99 10.85 -14.97
N ARG A 127 2.40 9.69 -14.68
CA ARG A 127 1.32 9.59 -13.69
C ARG A 127 1.85 9.90 -12.30
N LYS A 128 1.21 10.87 -11.66
CA LYS A 128 1.51 11.33 -10.30
C LYS A 128 0.79 10.43 -9.29
N PRO A 129 1.52 9.72 -8.42
CA PRO A 129 0.89 9.01 -7.31
C PRO A 129 0.18 10.00 -6.39
N SER A 130 -0.88 9.57 -5.71
CA SER A 130 -1.60 10.41 -4.74
C SER A 130 -0.64 10.99 -3.69
N ALA A 131 -1.00 12.14 -3.10
CA ALA A 131 -0.21 12.76 -2.03
C ALA A 131 0.05 11.77 -0.88
N VAL A 132 1.26 11.85 -0.30
CA VAL A 132 1.64 10.97 0.81
C VAL A 132 0.70 11.16 1.99
N ALA A 133 0.10 10.06 2.43
CA ALA A 133 -0.58 9.97 3.72
C ALA A 133 0.03 8.80 4.50
N HIS A 134 0.61 9.08 5.67
CA HIS A 134 1.32 8.07 6.47
C HIS A 134 0.44 6.90 6.95
N SER A 135 -0.89 7.08 6.94
CA SER A 135 -1.86 6.01 7.22
C SER A 135 -2.27 5.21 5.98
N ARG A 136 -1.89 5.65 4.77
CA ARG A 136 -2.25 5.01 3.49
C ARG A 136 -1.04 4.27 2.91
N TRP A 137 -0.77 3.08 3.44
CA TRP A 137 0.36 2.25 3.04
C TRP A 137 0.38 1.88 1.56
N LEU A 138 -0.79 1.77 0.93
CA LEU A 138 -0.88 1.50 -0.50
C LEU A 138 -0.26 2.62 -1.35
N THR A 139 -0.52 3.88 -0.99
CA THR A 139 0.07 5.05 -1.64
C THR A 139 1.59 5.05 -1.49
N ILE A 140 2.09 4.68 -0.30
CA ILE A 140 3.52 4.61 -0.03
C ILE A 140 4.17 3.49 -0.86
N ALA A 141 3.56 2.31 -0.93
CA ALA A 141 4.03 1.20 -1.74
C ALA A 141 4.13 1.57 -3.23
N SER A 142 3.09 2.20 -3.77
CA SER A 142 3.07 2.72 -5.14
C SER A 142 4.23 3.67 -5.42
N ARG A 143 4.52 4.57 -4.47
CA ARG A 143 5.60 5.55 -4.58
C ARG A 143 6.98 4.90 -4.53
N ILE A 144 7.17 3.86 -3.70
CA ILE A 144 8.42 3.08 -3.66
C ILE A 144 8.69 2.41 -5.02
N LEU A 145 7.67 1.84 -5.66
CA LEU A 145 7.82 1.19 -6.97
C LEU A 145 8.16 2.17 -8.10
N LYS A 146 8.01 3.48 -7.87
CA LYS A 146 8.38 4.54 -8.80
C LYS A 146 9.84 4.99 -8.66
N LEU A 147 10.46 4.76 -7.49
CA LEU A 147 11.85 5.13 -7.22
C LEU A 147 12.82 4.23 -7.99
#